data_AF-A0A2D6HI17-F1
#
_entry.id   AF-A0A2D6HI17-F1
#
_cell.length_a   1.000
_cell.length_b   1.000
_cell.length_c   1.000
_cell.angle_alpha   90.00
_cell.angle_beta   90.00
_cell.angle_gamma   90.00
#
_symmetry.space_group_name_H-M   'P 1'
#
loop_
_entity.id
_entity.type
_entity.pdbx_description
1 polymer ?
#
loop_
_entity_poly.entity_id
_entity_poly.type
_entity_poly.pdbx_seq_one_letter_code
_entity_poly.pdbx_strand_id
1 'polypeptide(L)'
;MDPSDADATPSRTPAEEARWRARTNHEAVEYYRERSRAPGVAEGGGTRNHYCMECDGVIPLDGGGDRVRCPHCGATLAGEAQRFFNWVELDRPPRSDARALAPLALGGLLLLAVLVLGSLRCFA
;
A
#
# COMPACT_ATOMS: atom_id res chain seq x y z
N MET A 1 10.97 -14.83 44.04
CA MET A 1 11.29 -13.93 42.92
C MET A 1 9.96 -13.56 42.31
N ASP A 2 9.51 -12.34 42.57
CA ASP A 2 8.21 -11.85 42.12
C ASP A 2 8.29 -11.50 40.62
N PRO A 3 7.41 -12.02 39.76
CA PRO A 3 7.41 -11.70 38.32
C PRO A 3 7.14 -10.22 38.02
N SER A 4 6.75 -9.40 39.01
CA SER A 4 6.58 -7.95 38.86
C SER A 4 7.90 -7.15 38.91
N ASP A 5 9.01 -7.75 39.32
CA ASP A 5 10.31 -7.07 39.40
C ASP A 5 11.11 -7.09 38.08
N ALA A 6 10.61 -7.78 37.04
CA ALA A 6 11.35 -8.00 35.79
C ALA A 6 11.28 -6.84 34.78
N ASP A 7 10.40 -5.85 35.00
CA ASP A 7 10.02 -4.89 33.93
C ASP A 7 10.22 -3.41 34.29
N ALA A 8 10.95 -3.12 35.37
CA ALA A 8 11.30 -1.74 35.73
C ALA A 8 12.46 -1.24 34.84
N THR A 9 12.21 -1.06 33.54
CA THR A 9 13.13 -0.30 32.69
C THR A 9 13.09 1.15 33.17
N PRO A 10 14.19 1.73 33.70
CA PRO A 10 14.18 3.11 34.16
C PRO A 10 13.78 4.03 33.00
N SER A 11 12.76 4.85 33.21
CA SER A 11 12.28 5.79 32.19
C SER A 11 13.39 6.79 31.86
N ARG A 12 13.94 6.70 30.66
CA ARG A 12 14.94 7.64 30.14
C ARG A 12 14.23 8.83 29.51
N THR A 13 14.77 10.02 29.68
CA THR A 13 14.34 11.17 28.86
C THR A 13 14.66 10.92 27.39
N PRO A 14 13.97 11.55 26.42
CA PRO A 14 14.26 11.37 24.99
C PRO A 14 15.73 11.60 24.60
N ALA A 15 16.41 12.53 25.29
CA ALA A 15 17.84 12.80 25.07
C ALA A 15 18.74 11.69 25.64
N GLU A 16 18.42 11.13 26.81
CA GLU A 16 19.15 10.00 27.40
C GLU A 16 18.91 8.71 26.63
N GLU A 17 17.69 8.51 26.17
CA GLU A 17 17.26 7.43 25.29
C GLU A 17 18.03 7.47 23.97
N ALA A 18 18.12 8.63 23.31
CA ALA A 18 18.90 8.82 22.09
C ALA A 18 20.40 8.52 22.31
N ARG A 19 20.99 9.02 23.40
CA ARG A 19 22.39 8.74 23.76
C ARG A 19 22.63 7.26 24.08
N TRP A 20 21.70 6.61 24.77
CA TRP A 20 21.78 5.19 25.09
C TRP A 20 21.70 4.35 23.82
N ARG A 21 20.72 4.59 22.93
CA ARG A 21 20.62 3.89 21.64
C ARG A 21 21.86 4.09 20.77
N ALA A 22 22.40 5.31 20.73
CA ALA A 22 23.61 5.62 19.97
C ALA A 22 24.84 4.83 20.45
N ARG A 23 24.95 4.52 21.75
CA ARG A 23 26.05 3.70 22.30
C ARG A 23 25.80 2.20 22.19
N THR A 24 24.59 1.75 22.53
CA THR A 24 24.30 0.31 22.70
C THR A 24 23.95 -0.37 21.39
N ASN A 25 23.39 0.38 20.43
CA ASN A 25 22.90 -0.16 19.15
C ASN A 25 23.68 0.40 17.97
N HIS A 26 24.93 0.80 18.16
CA HIS A 26 25.74 1.41 17.10
C HIS A 26 25.77 0.55 15.83
N GLU A 27 25.99 -0.75 15.97
CA GLU A 27 25.98 -1.70 14.85
C GLU A 27 24.63 -1.75 14.12
N ALA A 28 23.52 -1.79 14.87
CA ALA A 28 22.18 -1.79 14.26
C ALA A 28 21.90 -0.45 13.55
N VAL A 29 22.29 0.67 14.14
CA VAL A 29 22.12 2.01 13.54
C VAL A 29 22.94 2.13 12.26
N GLU A 30 24.19 1.68 12.25
CA GLU A 30 25.02 1.66 11.04
C GLU A 30 24.45 0.73 9.97
N TYR A 31 24.03 -0.48 10.35
CA TYR A 31 23.33 -1.39 9.44
C TYR A 31 22.11 -0.74 8.78
N TYR A 32 21.25 -0.04 9.54
CA TYR A 32 20.08 0.64 8.97
C TYR A 32 20.45 1.82 8.07
N ARG A 33 21.55 2.54 8.35
CA ARG A 33 22.07 3.61 7.48
C ARG A 33 22.58 3.05 6.15
N GLU A 34 23.22 1.89 6.18
CA GLU A 34 23.79 1.24 5.01
C GLU A 34 22.76 0.40 4.23
N ARG A 35 21.63 0.06 4.84
CA ARG A 35 20.59 -0.80 4.25
C ARG A 35 20.06 -0.31 2.90
N SER A 36 19.98 1.01 2.69
CA SER A 36 19.57 1.59 1.40
C SER A 36 20.60 1.42 0.29
N ARG A 37 21.85 1.10 0.65
CA ARG A 37 22.96 0.80 -0.26
C ARG A 37 23.19 -0.69 -0.45
N ALA A 38 22.36 -1.54 0.15
CA ALA A 38 22.48 -2.98 -0.01
C ALA A 38 22.35 -3.37 -1.50
N PRO A 39 23.12 -4.36 -1.97
CA PRO A 39 23.00 -4.90 -3.33
C PRO A 39 21.54 -5.26 -3.63
N GLY A 40 21.06 -4.90 -4.82
CA GLY A 40 19.65 -5.06 -5.22
C GLY A 40 18.70 -3.95 -4.74
N VAL A 41 18.99 -3.22 -3.65
CA VAL A 41 18.23 -2.01 -3.26
C VAL A 41 18.83 -0.78 -3.93
N ALA A 42 20.16 -0.65 -3.90
CA ALA A 42 20.89 0.44 -4.57
C ALA A 42 20.69 0.45 -6.10
N GLU A 43 20.44 -0.73 -6.68
CA GLU A 43 20.17 -0.93 -8.11
C GLU A 43 18.72 -0.61 -8.51
N GLY A 44 17.91 -0.12 -7.56
CA GLY A 44 16.52 0.30 -7.79
C GLY A 44 15.45 -0.71 -7.38
N GLY A 45 15.82 -1.80 -6.70
CA GLY A 45 14.92 -2.94 -6.48
C GLY A 45 14.88 -3.82 -7.73
N GLY A 46 15.03 -5.14 -7.53
CA GLY A 46 14.84 -6.10 -8.61
C GLY A 46 13.43 -6.08 -9.18
N THR A 47 13.23 -6.78 -10.29
CA THR A 47 11.92 -6.87 -10.94
C THR A 47 10.84 -7.32 -9.96
N ARG A 48 9.71 -6.61 -9.94
CA ARG A 48 8.61 -6.89 -9.02
C ARG A 48 8.08 -8.31 -9.26
N ASN A 49 7.88 -9.06 -8.19
CA ASN A 49 7.35 -10.42 -8.24
C ASN A 49 6.10 -10.53 -7.37
N HIS A 50 5.14 -11.34 -7.81
CA HIS A 50 3.97 -11.71 -7.03
C HIS A 50 3.88 -13.23 -6.81
N TYR A 51 3.19 -13.64 -5.76
CA TYR A 51 3.00 -15.05 -5.42
C TYR A 51 1.73 -15.62 -6.02
N CYS A 52 1.79 -16.88 -6.46
CA CYS A 52 0.61 -17.72 -6.60
C CYS A 52 0.10 -18.12 -5.21
N MET A 53 -1.20 -17.96 -4.96
CA MET A 53 -1.82 -18.25 -3.67
C MET A 53 -1.96 -19.76 -3.39
N GLU A 54 -1.87 -20.58 -4.44
CA GLU A 54 -2.04 -22.03 -4.38
C GLU A 54 -0.73 -22.79 -4.23
N CYS A 55 0.36 -22.31 -4.84
CA CYS A 55 1.62 -23.03 -4.85
C CYS A 55 2.81 -22.22 -4.33
N ASP A 56 2.57 -20.99 -3.85
CA ASP A 56 3.59 -20.05 -3.36
C ASP A 56 4.74 -19.78 -4.35
N GLY A 57 4.49 -20.05 -5.64
CA GLY A 57 5.47 -19.85 -6.69
C GLY A 57 5.63 -18.37 -7.04
N VAL A 58 6.87 -17.94 -7.25
CA VAL A 58 7.23 -16.55 -7.56
C VAL A 58 7.01 -16.25 -9.04
N ILE A 59 6.15 -15.28 -9.36
CA ILE A 59 5.78 -14.91 -10.72
C ILE A 59 6.28 -13.48 -11.04
N PRO A 60 7.06 -13.29 -12.12
CA PRO A 60 7.51 -11.97 -12.55
C PRO A 60 6.32 -11.08 -12.97
N LEU A 61 6.28 -9.83 -12.48
CA LEU A 61 5.19 -8.86 -12.76
C LEU A 61 5.27 -8.26 -14.18
N ASP A 62 6.49 -8.12 -14.69
CA ASP A 62 6.89 -7.62 -16.01
C ASP A 62 6.41 -8.50 -17.19
N GLY A 63 5.88 -9.69 -16.91
CA GLY A 63 5.40 -10.65 -17.91
C GLY A 63 4.03 -10.38 -18.54
N GLY A 64 3.48 -9.17 -18.38
CA GLY A 64 2.16 -8.77 -18.91
C GLY A 64 1.03 -9.08 -17.92
N GLY A 65 0.35 -8.02 -17.46
CA GLY A 65 -0.67 -8.02 -16.41
C GLY A 65 -2.00 -8.73 -16.72
N ASP A 66 -2.00 -9.71 -17.63
CA ASP A 66 -3.15 -10.51 -18.08
C ASP A 66 -2.93 -12.03 -17.92
N ARG A 67 -1.92 -12.47 -17.16
CA ARG A 67 -1.77 -13.90 -16.87
C ARG A 67 -2.92 -14.36 -15.98
N VAL A 68 -3.89 -15.02 -16.60
CA VAL A 68 -5.02 -15.65 -15.91
C VAL A 68 -4.58 -16.91 -15.17
N ARG A 69 -3.43 -17.51 -15.51
CA ARG A 69 -2.94 -18.78 -14.94
C ARG A 69 -1.51 -18.72 -14.44
N CYS A 70 -1.26 -19.39 -13.32
CA CYS A 70 0.07 -19.60 -12.77
C CYS A 70 0.90 -20.52 -13.69
N PRO A 71 2.16 -20.18 -14.03
CA PRO A 71 3.03 -21.03 -14.84
C PRO A 71 3.55 -22.27 -14.10
N HIS A 72 3.44 -22.33 -12.77
CA HIS A 72 3.93 -23.44 -11.96
C HIS A 72 2.87 -24.53 -11.77
N CYS A 73 1.66 -24.13 -11.38
CA CYS A 73 0.59 -25.06 -10.99
C CYS A 73 -0.66 -24.97 -11.87
N GLY A 74 -0.74 -24.01 -12.79
CA GLY A 74 -1.89 -23.83 -13.68
C GLY A 74 -3.14 -23.23 -13.01
N ALA A 75 -3.07 -22.91 -11.71
CA ALA A 75 -4.16 -22.28 -10.96
C ALA A 75 -4.54 -20.91 -11.53
N THR A 76 -5.82 -20.57 -11.44
CA THR A 76 -6.32 -19.27 -11.89
C THR A 76 -5.86 -18.18 -10.93
N LEU A 77 -5.11 -17.19 -11.42
CA LEU A 77 -4.67 -16.07 -10.59
C LEU A 77 -5.86 -15.13 -10.33
N ALA A 78 -6.25 -15.02 -9.06
CA ALA A 78 -7.46 -14.33 -8.64
C ALA A 78 -7.32 -12.81 -8.65
N GLY A 79 -7.59 -12.18 -9.80
CA GLY A 79 -7.92 -10.76 -9.92
C GLY A 79 -6.95 -9.78 -9.22
N GLU A 80 -7.45 -8.62 -8.79
CA GLU A 80 -6.66 -7.48 -8.29
C GLU A 80 -5.87 -7.74 -7.00
N ALA A 81 -6.07 -8.88 -6.33
CA ALA A 81 -5.37 -9.25 -5.11
C ALA A 81 -4.09 -10.03 -5.42
N GLN A 82 -2.95 -9.33 -5.44
CA GLN A 82 -1.63 -9.93 -5.60
C GLN A 82 -0.85 -9.82 -4.29
N ARG A 83 -0.28 -10.93 -3.82
CA ARG A 83 0.71 -10.91 -2.72
C ARG A 83 2.06 -10.61 -3.34
N PHE A 84 2.60 -9.42 -3.06
CA PHE A 84 3.96 -9.07 -3.44
C PHE A 84 4.95 -9.50 -2.37
N PHE A 85 6.17 -9.86 -2.79
CA PHE A 85 7.25 -10.04 -1.84
C PHE A 85 7.58 -8.68 -1.23
N ASN A 86 7.50 -8.58 0.09
CA ASN A 86 7.95 -7.46 0.94
C ASN A 86 6.93 -6.36 1.32
N TRP A 87 5.71 -6.34 0.76
CA TRP A 87 4.66 -5.42 1.22
C TRP A 87 3.33 -5.85 0.60
N VAL A 88 2.21 -5.75 1.33
CA VAL A 88 0.88 -5.77 0.70
C VAL A 88 0.64 -4.35 0.16
N GLU A 89 1.22 -4.03 -1.00
CA GLU A 89 0.88 -2.82 -1.75
C GLU A 89 -0.37 -3.10 -2.59
N LEU A 90 -1.46 -2.40 -2.28
CA LEU A 90 -2.65 -2.30 -3.13
C LEU A 90 -2.31 -1.35 -4.30
N ASP A 91 -1.49 -1.82 -5.23
CA ASP A 91 -0.93 -0.99 -6.31
C ASP A 91 -1.91 -0.68 -7.46
N ARG A 92 -3.09 -1.31 -7.47
CA ARG A 92 -4.16 -0.92 -8.41
C ARG A 92 -5.12 0.02 -7.70
N PRO A 93 -5.25 1.28 -8.15
CA PRO A 93 -6.44 2.04 -7.81
C PRO A 93 -7.64 1.22 -8.30
N PRO A 94 -8.68 1.02 -7.48
CA PRO A 94 -9.86 0.29 -7.90
C PRO A 94 -10.38 0.91 -9.19
N ARG A 95 -10.87 0.06 -10.12
CA ARG A 95 -11.50 0.51 -11.37
C ARG A 95 -12.45 1.67 -11.05
N SER A 96 -12.35 2.77 -11.79
CA SER A 96 -13.01 4.03 -11.47
C SER A 96 -14.46 3.81 -11.05
N ASP A 97 -14.80 4.23 -9.82
CA ASP A 97 -16.16 4.13 -9.32
C ASP A 97 -16.99 5.32 -9.82
N ALA A 98 -17.23 5.37 -11.14
CA ALA A 98 -18.08 6.40 -11.75
C ALA A 98 -19.50 6.41 -11.16
N ARG A 99 -19.93 5.30 -10.52
CA ARG A 99 -21.24 5.23 -9.85
C ARG A 99 -21.26 6.10 -8.60
N ALA A 100 -20.13 6.31 -7.92
CA ALA A 100 -20.04 7.24 -6.80
C ALA A 100 -20.35 8.70 -7.19
N LEU A 101 -20.18 9.06 -8.47
CA LEU A 101 -20.52 10.40 -8.99
C LEU A 101 -21.98 10.54 -9.40
N ALA A 102 -22.76 9.45 -9.47
CA ALA A 102 -24.15 9.47 -9.90
C ALA A 102 -25.06 10.44 -9.11
N PRO A 103 -25.03 10.50 -7.77
CA PRO A 103 -25.89 11.44 -7.02
C PRO A 103 -25.50 12.91 -7.29
N LEU A 104 -24.21 13.19 -7.48
CA LEU A 104 -23.73 14.54 -7.81
C LEU A 104 -24.17 14.95 -9.22
N ALA A 105 -24.05 14.04 -10.19
CA ALA A 105 -24.52 14.27 -11.55
C ALA A 105 -26.04 14.49 -11.60
N LEU A 106 -26.81 13.68 -10.87
CA LEU A 106 -28.27 13.81 -10.78
C LEU A 106 -28.68 15.13 -10.11
N GLY A 107 -28.02 15.50 -9.00
CA GLY A 107 -28.25 16.76 -8.32
C GLY A 107 -27.93 17.97 -9.20
N GLY A 108 -26.83 17.93 -9.95
CA GLY A 108 -26.47 18.95 -10.93
C GLY A 108 -27.51 19.09 -12.05
N LEU A 109 -27.98 17.97 -12.60
CA LEU A 109 -29.05 17.94 -13.61
C LEU A 109 -30.37 18.53 -13.09
N LEU A 110 -30.77 18.17 -11.88
CA LEU A 110 -31.98 18.70 -11.24
C LEU A 110 -31.88 20.21 -11.01
N LEU A 111 -30.74 20.70 -10.51
CA LEU A 111 -30.51 22.12 -10.32
C LEU A 111 -30.58 22.88 -11.66
N LEU A 112 -29.95 22.34 -12.71
CA LEU A 112 -29.98 22.94 -14.04
C LEU A 112 -31.41 23.02 -14.59
N ALA A 113 -32.21 21.97 -14.42
CA ALA A 113 -33.60 21.94 -14.84
C ALA A 113 -34.45 23.01 -14.12
N VAL A 114 -34.24 23.19 -12.81
CA VAL A 114 -34.92 24.26 -12.04
C VAL A 114 -34.53 25.64 -12.55
N LEU A 115 -33.25 25.88 -12.85
CA LEU A 115 -32.78 27.16 -13.36
C LEU A 115 -33.36 27.48 -14.75
N VAL A 116 -33.40 26.49 -15.65
CA VAL A 116 -33.96 26.64 -17.00
C VAL A 116 -35.48 26.85 -16.95
N LEU A 117 -36.21 26.05 -16.16
CA LEU A 117 -37.65 26.20 -16.01
C LEU A 117 -38.02 27.52 -15.30
N GLY A 118 -37.21 27.94 -14.34
CA GLY A 118 -37.36 29.21 -13.64
C GLY A 118 -37.12 30.41 -14.57
N SER A 119 -36.05 30.37 -15.38
CA SER A 119 -35.78 31.44 -16.34
C SER A 119 -36.85 31.54 -17.42
N LEU A 120 -37.32 30.42 -17.96
CA LEU A 120 -38.43 30.40 -18.93
C LEU A 120 -39.71 31.03 -18.39
N ARG A 121 -39.99 30.91 -17.09
CA ARG A 121 -41.16 31.53 -16.44
C ARG A 121 -40.99 33.02 -16.13
N CYS A 122 -39.77 33.53 -16.07
CA CYS A 122 -39.53 34.97 -15.91
C CYS A 122 -39.60 35.73 -17.24
N PHE A 123 -39.52 35.03 -18.37
CA PHE A 123 -39.54 35.60 -19.71
C PHE A 123 -40.87 35.42 -20.48
N ALA A 124 -41.83 34.68 -19.91
CA ALA A 124 -43.17 34.45 -20.46
C ALA A 124 -44.24 35.19 -19.64
#